data_AF-A0A9C9BU46-F1
#
_entry.id   AF-A0A9C9BU46-F1
#
_cell.length_a   1.000
_cell.length_b   1.000
_cell.length_c   1.000
_cell.angle_alpha   90.00
_cell.angle_beta   90.00
_cell.angle_gamma   90.00
#
_symmetry.space_group_name_H-M   'P 1'
#
loop_
_entity.id
_entity.type
_entity.pdbx_description
1 polymer ?
#
loop_
_entity_poly.entity_id
_entity_poly.type
_entity_poly.pdbx_seq_one_letter_code
_entity_poly.pdbx_strand_id
1 'polypeptide(L)'
;MTAALLTLFLLGFAYRFPPVARLDERAFLALHRPLSRPPWIAAFRALWHLGRTPAALLALLLLAPFAGGDYLRWGKLGLALGLAALVERLVKQTLGRPRPFAALQGVSMQQPREPHDPSFPSGDALRVWFLALAYTRFFPATAPLWYGLAALVSLGRIALGVHHPLDVLAGASLGALSAFLAPSI
;
A
#
# COMPACT_ATOMS: atom_id res chain seq x y z
N MET A 1 -18.53 -0.09 -5.95
CA MET A 1 -17.53 -0.90 -5.22
C MET A 1 -17.17 -2.18 -5.96
N THR A 2 -18.15 -2.98 -6.40
CA THR A 2 -17.96 -4.23 -7.16
C THR A 2 -17.10 -4.07 -8.42
N ALA A 3 -17.34 -3.05 -9.25
CA ALA A 3 -16.52 -2.80 -10.44
C ALA A 3 -15.04 -2.52 -10.10
N ALA A 4 -14.76 -1.76 -9.03
CA ALA A 4 -13.39 -1.42 -8.66
C ALA A 4 -12.62 -2.62 -8.07
N LEU A 5 -13.30 -3.46 -7.28
CA LEU A 5 -12.74 -4.72 -6.79
C LEU A 5 -12.47 -5.69 -7.94
N LEU A 6 -13.38 -5.77 -8.91
CA LEU A 6 -13.18 -6.56 -10.13
C LEU A 6 -12.00 -6.01 -10.94
N THR A 7 -11.88 -4.70 -11.12
CA THR A 7 -10.73 -4.09 -11.82
C THR A 7 -9.42 -4.36 -11.10
N LEU A 8 -9.37 -4.28 -9.77
CA LEU A 8 -8.19 -4.63 -8.98
C LEU A 8 -7.83 -6.11 -9.10
N PHE A 9 -8.84 -6.97 -9.10
CA PHE A 9 -8.66 -8.40 -9.30
C PHE A 9 -8.16 -8.71 -10.71
N LEU A 10 -8.72 -8.08 -11.74
CA LEU A 10 -8.29 -8.21 -13.13
C LEU A 10 -6.89 -7.63 -13.36
N LEU A 11 -6.53 -6.50 -12.74
CA LEU A 11 -5.15 -5.98 -12.68
C LEU A 11 -4.19 -6.99 -12.04
N GLY A 12 -4.66 -7.67 -10.99
CA GLY A 12 -3.96 -8.77 -10.36
C GLY A 12 -3.77 -9.98 -11.27
N PHE A 13 -4.64 -10.22 -12.24
CA PHE A 13 -4.37 -11.20 -13.31
C PHE A 13 -3.58 -10.61 -14.48
N ALA A 14 -3.57 -9.28 -14.64
CA ALA A 14 -2.94 -8.61 -15.75
C ALA A 14 -1.43 -8.90 -15.84
N TYR A 15 -0.75 -9.10 -14.70
CA TYR A 15 0.68 -9.46 -14.70
C TYR A 15 0.93 -10.84 -15.33
N ARG A 16 -0.07 -11.71 -15.48
CA ARG A 16 0.10 -13.00 -16.18
C ARG A 16 0.19 -12.83 -17.70
N PHE A 17 -0.17 -11.66 -18.24
CA PHE A 17 0.04 -11.34 -19.65
C PHE A 17 1.48 -10.85 -19.84
N PRO A 18 2.30 -11.51 -20.69
CA PRO A 18 3.73 -11.21 -20.82
C PRO A 18 4.08 -9.75 -21.13
N PRO A 19 3.32 -9.00 -21.96
CA PRO A 19 3.61 -7.59 -22.20
C PRO A 19 3.49 -6.72 -20.94
N VAL A 20 2.46 -6.97 -20.12
CA VAL A 20 2.21 -6.24 -18.88
C VAL A 20 3.28 -6.58 -17.84
N ALA A 21 3.62 -7.87 -17.70
CA ALA A 21 4.70 -8.32 -16.81
C ALA A 21 6.01 -7.60 -17.13
N ARG A 22 6.41 -7.60 -18.40
CA ARG A 22 7.66 -6.95 -18.85
C ARG A 22 7.65 -5.45 -18.61
N LEU A 23 6.52 -4.77 -18.81
CA LEU A 23 6.40 -3.34 -18.54
C LEU A 23 6.55 -3.04 -17.04
N ASP A 24 5.87 -3.81 -16.19
CA ASP A 24 5.93 -3.67 -14.73
C ASP A 24 7.33 -3.97 -14.17
N GLU A 25 8.02 -4.97 -14.71
CA GLU A 25 9.42 -5.27 -14.37
C GLU A 25 10.40 -4.19 -14.84
N ARG A 26 10.22 -3.64 -16.05
CA ARG A 26 11.04 -2.51 -16.53
C ARG A 26 10.84 -1.27 -15.66
N ALA A 27 9.59 -0.95 -15.33
CA ALA A 27 9.26 0.14 -14.42
C ALA A 27 9.85 -0.10 -13.02
N PHE A 28 9.74 -1.33 -12.50
CA PHE A 28 10.38 -1.72 -11.26
C PHE A 28 11.89 -1.46 -11.31
N LEU A 29 12.60 -1.97 -12.32
CA LEU A 29 14.06 -1.81 -12.41
C LEU A 29 14.48 -0.34 -12.57
N ALA A 30 13.73 0.45 -13.34
CA ALA A 30 13.99 1.87 -13.53
C ALA A 30 13.89 2.66 -12.22
N LEU A 31 12.91 2.33 -11.36
CA LEU A 31 12.73 2.96 -10.06
C LEU A 31 13.68 2.38 -9.00
N HIS A 32 13.83 1.06 -8.95
CA HIS A 32 14.60 0.36 -7.93
C HIS A 32 16.10 0.70 -8.01
N ARG A 33 16.72 0.67 -9.20
CA ARG A 33 18.17 0.86 -9.38
C ARG A 33 18.73 2.15 -8.77
N PRO A 34 18.14 3.34 -9.01
CA PRO A 34 18.63 4.57 -8.38
C PRO A 34 18.26 4.64 -6.89
N LEU A 35 17.09 4.14 -6.50
CA LEU A 35 16.56 4.27 -5.13
C LEU A 35 17.12 3.24 -4.14
N SER A 36 17.70 2.14 -4.62
CA SER A 36 18.34 1.11 -3.81
C SER A 36 19.75 1.50 -3.34
N ARG A 37 20.20 2.73 -3.64
CA ARG A 37 21.51 3.28 -3.25
C ARG A 37 21.36 4.36 -2.18
N PRO A 38 22.40 4.61 -1.36
CA PRO A 38 22.43 5.77 -0.45
C PRO A 38 22.30 7.11 -1.20
N PRO A 39 21.69 8.14 -0.60
CA PRO A 39 21.08 8.16 0.73
C PRO A 39 19.66 7.56 0.76
N TRP A 40 19.04 7.37 -0.41
CA TRP A 40 17.64 6.98 -0.56
C TRP A 40 17.30 5.68 0.15
N ILE A 41 18.16 4.66 0.03
CA ILE A 41 17.89 3.37 0.65
C ILE A 41 17.87 3.44 2.18
N ALA A 42 18.71 4.30 2.78
CA ALA A 42 18.70 4.51 4.22
C ALA A 42 17.41 5.18 4.67
N ALA A 43 16.94 6.20 3.94
CA ALA A 43 15.66 6.86 4.20
C ALA A 43 14.48 5.87 4.11
N PHE A 44 14.41 5.04 3.06
CA PHE A 44 13.33 4.07 2.92
C PHE A 44 13.36 2.94 3.95
N ARG A 45 14.55 2.55 4.43
CA ARG A 45 14.69 1.62 5.55
C ARG A 45 14.17 2.23 6.86
N ALA A 46 14.47 3.50 7.13
CA ALA A 46 13.96 4.21 8.30
C ALA A 46 12.43 4.38 8.26
N LEU A 47 11.89 4.74 7.08
CA LEU A 47 10.45 4.98 6.89
C LEU A 47 9.62 3.70 6.75
N TRP A 48 10.25 2.52 6.72
CA TRP A 48 9.56 1.24 6.55
C TRP A 48 8.35 1.10 7.49
N HIS A 49 8.49 1.53 8.74
CA HIS A 49 7.60 1.11 9.83
C HIS A 49 6.23 1.74 9.68
N LEU A 50 6.18 2.89 9.00
CA LEU A 50 4.98 3.67 8.74
C LEU A 50 3.97 2.93 7.86
N GLY A 51 4.42 2.00 7.02
CA GLY A 51 3.53 1.16 6.21
C GLY A 51 2.91 -0.02 6.96
N ARG A 52 3.38 -0.34 8.16
CA ARG A 52 3.02 -1.59 8.86
C ARG A 52 1.73 -1.46 9.67
N THR A 53 1.10 -2.61 9.94
CA THR A 53 -0.14 -2.70 10.71
C THR A 53 -0.08 -1.97 12.06
N PRO A 54 0.97 -2.10 12.90
CA PRO A 54 1.01 -1.38 14.17
C PRO A 54 0.99 0.14 14.01
N ALA A 55 1.77 0.68 13.06
CA ALA A 55 1.77 2.11 12.77
C ALA A 55 0.42 2.58 12.24
N ALA A 56 -0.23 1.76 11.40
CA ALA A 56 -1.53 2.08 10.86
C ALA A 56 -2.64 2.09 11.92
N LEU A 57 -2.63 1.12 12.83
CA LEU A 57 -3.57 1.07 13.96
C LEU A 57 -3.34 2.22 14.93
N LEU A 58 -2.09 2.57 15.21
CA LEU A 58 -1.76 3.73 16.02
C LEU A 58 -2.27 5.02 15.37
N ALA A 59 -2.03 5.21 14.07
CA ALA A 59 -2.53 6.39 13.34
C ALA A 59 -4.07 6.45 13.35
N LEU A 60 -4.75 5.32 13.16
CA LEU A 60 -6.21 5.27 13.27
C LEU A 60 -6.72 5.59 14.68
N LEU A 61 -6.02 5.14 15.72
CA LEU A 61 -6.33 5.45 17.11
C LEU A 61 -6.14 6.95 17.40
N LEU A 62 -5.09 7.56 16.87
CA LEU A 62 -4.83 9.00 17.01
C LEU A 62 -5.89 9.87 16.31
N LEU A 63 -6.66 9.33 15.37
CA LEU A 63 -7.82 10.01 14.79
C LEU A 63 -9.07 9.98 15.69
N ALA A 64 -9.15 9.06 16.66
CA ALA A 64 -10.37 8.85 17.46
C ALA A 64 -10.88 10.11 18.18
N PRO A 65 -10.03 10.95 18.83
CA PRO A 65 -10.50 12.16 19.50
C PRO A 65 -11.18 13.17 18.56
N PHE A 66 -10.75 13.19 17.29
CA PHE A 66 -11.28 14.10 16.27
C PHE A 66 -12.61 13.63 15.66
N ALA A 67 -13.07 12.43 16.03
CA ALA A 67 -14.41 11.97 15.69
C ALA A 67 -15.51 12.68 16.51
N GLY A 68 -15.15 13.56 17.46
CA GLY A 68 -16.11 14.39 18.20
C GLY A 68 -17.06 13.59 19.09
N GLY A 69 -16.62 12.43 19.59
CA GLY A 69 -17.46 11.51 20.37
C GLY A 69 -18.35 10.59 19.53
N ASP A 70 -18.32 10.70 18.20
CA ASP A 70 -19.00 9.76 17.31
C ASP A 70 -18.16 8.48 17.12
N TYR A 71 -18.19 7.64 18.16
CA TYR A 71 -17.49 6.35 18.16
C TYR A 71 -17.97 5.42 17.04
N LEU A 72 -19.20 5.61 16.53
CA LEU A 72 -19.72 4.86 15.39
C LEU A 72 -18.99 5.24 14.10
N ARG A 73 -18.71 6.53 13.87
CA ARG A 73 -17.88 7.00 12.75
C ARG A 73 -16.47 6.43 12.82
N TRP A 74 -15.84 6.47 14.00
CA TRP A 74 -14.51 5.88 14.19
C TRP A 74 -14.51 4.37 13.95
N GLY A 75 -15.51 3.66 14.47
CA GLY A 75 -15.71 2.23 14.26
C GLY A 75 -15.90 1.87 12.78
N LYS A 76 -16.63 2.69 12.01
CA LYS A 76 -16.79 2.51 10.56
C LYS A 76 -15.47 2.65 9.79
N LEU A 77 -14.60 3.59 10.17
CA LEU A 77 -13.27 3.70 9.56
C LEU A 77 -12.40 2.47 9.88
N GLY A 78 -12.41 2.00 11.13
CA GLY A 78 -11.72 0.77 11.52
C GLY A 78 -12.24 -0.45 10.77
N LEU A 79 -13.57 -0.58 10.64
CA LEU A 79 -14.19 -1.65 9.88
C LEU A 79 -13.82 -1.59 8.40
N ALA A 80 -13.84 -0.40 7.79
CA ALA A 80 -13.45 -0.22 6.39
C ALA A 80 -11.99 -0.62 6.12
N LEU A 81 -11.06 -0.22 7.00
CA LEU A 81 -9.67 -0.66 6.90
C LEU A 81 -9.53 -2.18 7.09
N GLY A 82 -10.27 -2.76 8.04
CA GLY A 82 -10.28 -4.20 8.29
C GLY A 82 -10.81 -5.01 7.12
N LEU A 83 -11.92 -4.58 6.51
CA LEU A 83 -12.48 -5.22 5.32
C LEU A 83 -11.55 -5.08 4.10
N ALA A 84 -10.91 -3.93 3.93
CA ALA A 84 -9.91 -3.74 2.87
C ALA A 84 -8.70 -4.67 3.05
N ALA A 85 -8.22 -4.81 4.29
CA ALA A 85 -7.15 -5.74 4.63
C ALA A 85 -7.55 -7.21 4.41
N LEU A 86 -8.81 -7.57 4.70
CA LEU A 86 -9.33 -8.90 4.40
C LEU A 86 -9.35 -9.17 2.89
N VAL A 87 -9.86 -8.24 2.09
CA VAL A 87 -9.85 -8.33 0.63
C VAL A 87 -8.42 -8.47 0.10
N GLU A 88 -7.49 -7.64 0.57
CA GLU A 88 -6.08 -7.74 0.22
C GLU A 88 -5.49 -9.12 0.52
N ARG A 89 -5.80 -9.66 1.71
CA ARG A 89 -5.31 -10.98 2.12
C ARG A 89 -5.85 -12.10 1.23
N LEU A 90 -7.14 -12.06 0.90
CA LEU A 90 -7.77 -13.04 0.02
C LEU A 90 -7.16 -12.98 -1.38
N VAL A 91 -7.04 -11.77 -1.96
CA VAL A 91 -6.45 -11.57 -3.30
C VAL A 91 -4.99 -12.05 -3.33
N LYS A 92 -4.19 -11.76 -2.30
CA LYS A 92 -2.82 -12.26 -2.17
C LYS A 92 -2.74 -13.78 -2.28
N GLN A 93 -3.58 -14.46 -1.51
CA GLN A 93 -3.59 -15.92 -1.45
C GLN A 93 -4.08 -16.54 -2.76
N THR A 94 -5.02 -15.90 -3.46
CA THR A 94 -5.52 -16.39 -4.75
C THR A 94 -4.51 -16.21 -5.89
N LEU A 95 -3.81 -15.07 -5.95
CA LEU A 95 -2.96 -14.75 -7.10
C LEU A 95 -1.54 -15.33 -6.97
N GLY A 96 -0.99 -15.36 -5.75
CA GLY A 96 0.32 -15.98 -5.50
C GLY A 96 1.48 -15.32 -6.24
N ARG A 97 1.38 -14.03 -6.58
CA ARG A 97 2.42 -13.34 -7.34
C ARG A 97 3.75 -13.35 -6.57
N PRO A 98 4.88 -13.77 -7.19
CA PRO A 98 6.17 -13.73 -6.53
C PRO A 98 6.66 -12.28 -6.32
N ARG A 99 7.56 -12.08 -5.35
CA ARG A 99 8.16 -10.76 -5.06
C ARG A 99 9.36 -10.49 -5.96
N PRO A 100 9.69 -9.21 -6.23
CA PRO A 100 10.82 -8.86 -7.10
C PRO A 100 12.15 -9.48 -6.68
N PHE A 101 12.49 -9.47 -5.39
CA PHE A 101 13.74 -10.10 -4.88
C PHE A 101 13.82 -11.62 -5.10
N ALA A 102 12.66 -12.29 -5.27
CA ALA A 102 12.60 -13.74 -5.49
C ALA A 102 12.49 -14.09 -6.98
N ALA A 103 11.92 -13.20 -7.80
CA ALA A 103 11.64 -13.44 -9.21
C ALA A 103 12.67 -12.83 -10.17
N LEU A 104 13.34 -11.73 -9.80
CA LEU A 104 14.20 -10.97 -10.70
C LEU A 104 15.68 -11.12 -10.34
N GLN A 105 16.50 -11.43 -11.34
CA GLN A 105 17.95 -11.53 -11.17
C GLN A 105 18.58 -10.18 -10.84
N GLY A 106 19.55 -10.19 -9.92
CA GLY A 106 20.28 -8.99 -9.50
C GLY A 106 19.49 -8.02 -8.62
N VAL A 107 18.32 -8.44 -8.11
CA VAL A 107 17.51 -7.66 -7.17
C VAL A 107 17.65 -8.28 -5.78
N SER A 108 18.23 -7.52 -4.84
CA SER A 108 18.35 -7.95 -3.44
C SER A 108 17.28 -7.31 -2.57
N MET A 109 16.77 -8.07 -1.59
CA MET A 109 15.85 -7.52 -0.61
C MET A 109 16.59 -6.57 0.33
N GLN A 110 16.22 -5.29 0.32
CA GLN A 110 16.84 -4.26 1.16
C GLN A 110 16.01 -3.94 2.41
N GLN A 111 14.84 -4.57 2.50
CA GLN A 111 13.87 -4.44 3.55
C GLN A 111 14.43 -5.09 4.86
N PRO A 112 14.62 -4.40 6.01
CA PRO A 112 14.95 -4.99 7.33
C PRO A 112 14.40 -6.36 7.82
N ARG A 113 13.27 -6.87 7.32
CA ARG A 113 12.63 -8.15 7.69
C ARG A 113 11.90 -8.71 6.47
N GLU A 114 12.03 -10.00 6.28
CA GLU A 114 11.50 -10.67 5.11
C GLU A 114 9.97 -10.80 5.19
N PRO A 115 9.23 -10.45 4.13
CA PRO A 115 7.82 -10.77 4.02
C PRO A 115 7.63 -12.23 3.55
N HIS A 116 6.75 -12.97 4.22
CA HIS A 116 6.46 -14.39 3.91
C HIS A 116 5.17 -14.61 3.09
N ASP A 117 4.54 -13.53 2.63
CA ASP A 117 3.32 -13.54 1.84
C ASP A 117 3.56 -13.11 0.38
N PRO A 118 2.66 -13.47 -0.56
CA PRO A 118 2.73 -13.04 -1.96
C PRO A 118 2.81 -11.53 -2.15
N SER A 119 3.29 -11.06 -3.30
CA SER A 119 3.56 -9.64 -3.54
C SER A 119 2.30 -8.80 -3.80
N PHE A 120 1.31 -9.32 -4.52
CA PHE A 120 0.16 -8.54 -4.96
C PHE A 120 -1.11 -8.75 -4.11
N PRO A 121 -1.86 -7.70 -3.73
CA PRO A 121 -1.47 -6.28 -3.80
C PRO A 121 -0.60 -5.89 -2.59
N SER A 122 -0.08 -4.67 -2.59
CA SER A 122 0.73 -4.15 -1.48
C SER A 122 -0.13 -3.69 -0.30
N GLY A 123 -0.13 -4.46 0.80
CA GLY A 123 -0.79 -4.05 2.04
C GLY A 123 -0.22 -2.81 2.69
N ASP A 124 1.09 -2.55 2.54
CA ASP A 124 1.72 -1.33 3.06
C ASP A 124 1.16 -0.10 2.32
N ALA A 125 1.02 -0.16 0.99
CA ALA A 125 0.42 0.90 0.18
C ALA A 125 -1.07 1.10 0.52
N LEU A 126 -1.82 0.02 0.71
CA LEU A 126 -3.22 0.07 1.12
C LEU A 126 -3.39 0.88 2.41
N ARG A 127 -2.63 0.55 3.45
CA ARG A 127 -2.77 1.20 4.76
C ARG A 127 -2.44 2.69 4.70
N VAL A 128 -1.33 3.06 4.07
CA VAL A 128 -0.91 4.48 4.05
C VAL A 128 -1.83 5.34 3.19
N TRP A 129 -2.37 4.83 2.08
CA TRP A 129 -3.32 5.57 1.27
C TRP A 129 -4.72 5.64 1.91
N PHE A 130 -5.15 4.58 2.60
CA PHE A 130 -6.36 4.62 3.42
C PHE A 130 -6.25 5.73 4.48
N LEU A 131 -5.16 5.71 5.25
CA LEU A 131 -4.94 6.67 6.33
C LEU A 131 -4.77 8.08 5.80
N ALA A 132 -4.08 8.26 4.68
CA ALA A 132 -3.94 9.58 4.10
C ALA A 132 -5.31 10.19 3.79
N LEU A 133 -6.19 9.46 3.10
CA LEU A 133 -7.55 9.94 2.83
C LEU A 133 -8.34 10.18 4.13
N ALA A 134 -8.27 9.26 5.09
CA ALA A 134 -8.94 9.41 6.38
C ALA A 134 -8.50 10.70 7.10
N TYR A 135 -7.19 10.95 7.23
CA TYR A 135 -6.65 12.16 7.86
C TYR A 135 -7.02 13.43 7.09
N THR A 136 -6.95 13.42 5.75
CA THR A 136 -7.32 14.60 4.95
C THR A 136 -8.79 15.00 5.11
N ARG A 137 -9.66 14.07 5.50
CA ARG A 137 -11.08 14.35 5.77
C ARG A 137 -11.28 15.14 7.06
N PHE A 138 -10.47 14.88 8.09
CA PHE A 138 -10.50 15.62 9.35
C PHE A 138 -9.65 16.90 9.28
N PHE A 139 -8.57 16.88 8.50
CA PHE A 139 -7.59 17.97 8.41
C PHE A 139 -7.22 18.29 6.95
N PRO A 140 -8.11 18.92 6.17
CA PRO A 140 -7.90 19.14 4.74
C PRO A 140 -6.61 19.91 4.42
N ALA A 141 -6.24 20.88 5.26
CA ALA A 141 -5.02 21.68 5.10
C ALA A 141 -3.72 20.84 5.17
N THR A 142 -3.76 19.65 5.77
CA THR A 142 -2.61 18.74 5.88
C THR A 142 -2.53 17.73 4.74
N ALA A 143 -3.41 17.81 3.72
CA ALA A 143 -3.45 16.86 2.63
C ALA A 143 -2.11 16.64 1.90
N PRO A 144 -1.32 17.67 1.56
CA PRO A 144 -0.03 17.48 0.91
C PRO A 144 0.94 16.62 1.73
N LEU A 145 0.92 16.76 3.07
CA LEU A 145 1.76 15.98 3.97
C LEU A 145 1.39 14.49 3.93
N TRP A 146 0.10 14.18 4.05
CA TRP A 146 -0.38 12.79 4.11
C TRP A 146 -0.23 12.06 2.79
N TYR A 147 -0.55 12.72 1.66
CA TYR A 147 -0.32 12.14 0.34
C TYR A 147 1.16 12.02 0.01
N GLY A 148 1.98 12.99 0.42
CA GLY A 148 3.44 12.91 0.30
C GLY A 148 4.01 11.72 1.08
N LEU A 149 3.54 11.51 2.32
CA LEU A 149 3.96 10.37 3.13
C LEU A 149 3.52 9.03 2.53
N ALA A 150 2.27 8.93 2.07
CA ALA A 150 1.75 7.74 1.42
C ALA A 150 2.54 7.41 0.15
N ALA A 151 2.89 8.41 -0.66
CA ALA A 151 3.73 8.26 -1.84
C ALA A 151 5.15 7.80 -1.48
N LEU A 152 5.77 8.39 -0.46
CA LEU A 152 7.12 8.01 0.00
C LEU A 152 7.17 6.56 0.51
N VAL A 153 6.21 6.14 1.34
CA VAL A 153 6.16 4.75 1.83
C VAL A 153 5.92 3.78 0.68
N SER A 154 5.02 4.13 -0.24
CA SER A 154 4.70 3.35 -1.44
C SER A 154 5.92 3.17 -2.35
N LEU A 155 6.61 4.26 -2.67
CA LEU A 155 7.85 4.25 -3.45
C LEU A 155 8.94 3.44 -2.75
N GLY A 156 9.02 3.55 -1.42
CA GLY A 156 9.92 2.76 -0.60
C GLY A 156 9.72 1.25 -0.74
N ARG A 157 8.52 0.76 -1.08
CA ARG A 157 8.29 -0.68 -1.31
C ARG A 157 8.98 -1.19 -2.58
N ILE A 158 9.03 -0.35 -3.60
CA ILE A 158 9.73 -0.62 -4.86
C ILE A 158 11.23 -0.49 -4.62
N ALA A 159 11.66 0.60 -3.97
CA ALA A 159 13.07 0.85 -3.64
C ALA A 159 13.68 -0.28 -2.80
N LEU A 160 12.93 -0.84 -1.84
CA LEU A 160 13.41 -1.94 -1.00
C LEU A 160 13.37 -3.32 -1.68
N GLY A 161 12.85 -3.40 -2.91
CA GLY A 161 12.85 -4.62 -3.72
C GLY A 161 11.75 -5.62 -3.36
N VAL A 162 10.69 -5.21 -2.66
CA VAL A 162 9.67 -6.13 -2.12
C VAL A 162 8.34 -6.12 -2.87
N HIS A 163 8.08 -5.11 -3.68
CA HIS A 163 6.84 -4.98 -4.47
C HIS A 163 7.12 -4.43 -5.87
N HIS A 164 6.35 -4.91 -6.84
CA HIS A 164 6.26 -4.34 -8.18
C HIS A 164 5.39 -3.07 -8.17
N PRO A 165 5.57 -2.14 -9.14
CA PRO A 165 4.70 -0.98 -9.30
C PRO A 165 3.20 -1.31 -9.33
N LEU A 166 2.77 -2.35 -10.05
CA LEU A 166 1.35 -2.75 -10.06
C LEU A 166 0.85 -3.22 -8.69
N ASP A 167 1.69 -3.85 -7.86
CA ASP A 167 1.30 -4.24 -6.51
C ASP A 167 0.98 -2.99 -5.66
N VAL A 168 1.82 -1.97 -5.81
CA VAL A 168 1.70 -0.69 -5.09
C VAL A 168 0.48 0.08 -5.56
N LEU A 169 0.27 0.19 -6.88
CA LEU A 169 -0.90 0.88 -7.44
C LEU A 169 -2.20 0.21 -7.00
N ALA A 170 -2.29 -1.11 -7.09
CA ALA A 170 -3.47 -1.85 -6.66
C ALA A 170 -3.74 -1.69 -5.15
N GLY A 171 -2.70 -1.78 -4.33
CA GLY A 171 -2.81 -1.54 -2.88
C GLY A 171 -3.29 -0.11 -2.57
N ALA A 172 -2.66 0.90 -3.17
CA ALA A 172 -3.02 2.30 -3.02
C ALA A 172 -4.48 2.57 -3.41
N SER A 173 -4.92 2.07 -4.57
CA SER A 173 -6.29 2.19 -5.03
C SER A 173 -7.28 1.50 -4.09
N LEU A 174 -6.97 0.29 -3.61
CA LEU A 174 -7.84 -0.42 -2.65
C LEU A 174 -7.97 0.37 -1.35
N GLY A 175 -6.87 0.91 -0.81
CA GLY A 175 -6.86 1.72 0.40
C GLY A 175 -7.65 3.01 0.25
N ALA A 176 -7.37 3.77 -0.81
CA ALA A 176 -8.06 5.04 -1.09
C ALA A 176 -9.56 4.83 -1.32
N LEU A 177 -9.95 3.84 -2.13
CA LEU A 177 -11.36 3.54 -2.36
C LEU A 177 -12.07 3.11 -1.08
N SER A 178 -11.42 2.32 -0.23
CA SER A 178 -12.02 1.86 1.02
C SER A 178 -12.21 3.02 2.01
N ALA A 179 -11.26 3.96 2.09
CA ALA A 179 -11.42 5.17 2.89
C ALA A 179 -12.50 6.11 2.33
N PHE A 180 -12.57 6.25 1.01
CA PHE A 180 -13.57 7.07 0.32
C PHE A 180 -15.00 6.53 0.51
N LEU A 181 -15.17 5.21 0.41
CA LEU A 181 -16.45 4.52 0.56
C LEU A 181 -16.85 4.27 2.01
N ALA A 182 -15.92 4.42 2.96
CA ALA A 182 -16.25 4.37 4.38
C ALA A 182 -17.41 5.35 4.61
N PRO A 183 -18.57 4.88 5.11
CA PRO A 183 -19.81 5.64 5.09
C PRO A 183 -19.57 7.03 5.64
N SER A 184 -20.10 8.01 4.92
CA SER A 184 -19.83 9.41 5.16
C SER A 184 -19.99 9.74 6.65
N ILE A 185 -18.89 10.20 7.25
CA ILE A 185 -18.91 11.25 8.27
C ILE A 185 -19.85 12.35 7.78
#